data_AF-A0A4S4DJJ9-F1
#
_entry.id   AF-A0A4S4DJJ9-F1
#
_cell.length_a   1.000
_cell.length_b   1.000
_cell.length_c   1.000
_cell.angle_alpha   90.00
_cell.angle_beta   90.00
_cell.angle_gamma   90.00
#
_symmetry.space_group_name_H-M   'P 1'
#
loop_
_entity.id
_entity.type
_entity.pdbx_description
1 polymer ?
#
loop_
_entity_poly.entity_id
_entity_poly.type
_entity_poly.pdbx_seq_one_letter_code
_entity_poly.pdbx_strand_id
1 'polypeptide(L)'
;MPEDRIRGVALDYPEAVRLTNPTNSLLKGEVDDRYQYSRENKDNQVHGWISDNPTVGFWMITPRNEFRTGGPHKQDLTSHVGPIALPMFVSTHYARKDVGMKFKAGEQWKKVFGPVFIYLNSASNNQKSALWQNTKSQKLEAGHTIFHNHQISLIPTNGAQSVVNYFGQNSMPAAHAQVGLAPPGNEGSWQYESKGYQFWSHADGEGNFWIKGVRPGNYNLFAWVPGTIGDYKYDPSIGIAPGSNIKLNNLVYKAPRAGPTVWEIGIADRVATEFFIPDPNPSLVNHLYNGFDKFRALEHTIVGFNPYNYMLKHINKMHIYVRIAGLGNTGCGTATQKYILAKTSCTL
;
A
#
# COMPACT_ATOMS: atom_id res chain seq x y z
N MET A 1 -15.00 20.24 9.04
CA MET A 1 -14.37 20.39 7.71
C MET A 1 -15.18 19.82 6.53
N PRO A 2 -16.20 18.93 6.67
CA PRO A 2 -17.11 18.66 5.55
C PRO A 2 -17.82 19.92 5.03
N GLU A 3 -18.11 20.87 5.93
CA GLU A 3 -18.75 22.16 5.63
C GLU A 3 -17.94 23.08 4.72
N ASP A 4 -16.60 22.98 4.73
CA ASP A 4 -15.75 23.79 3.86
C ASP A 4 -15.87 23.33 2.40
N ARG A 5 -16.04 22.02 2.18
CA ARG A 5 -16.30 21.46 0.85
C ARG A 5 -17.68 21.89 0.33
N ILE A 6 -18.70 21.95 1.19
CA ILE A 6 -20.06 22.38 0.80
C ILE A 6 -20.06 23.82 0.29
N ARG A 7 -19.25 24.69 0.89
CA ARG A 7 -19.10 26.10 0.49
C ARG A 7 -18.12 26.31 -0.68
N GLY A 8 -17.39 25.26 -1.05
CA GLY A 8 -16.42 25.29 -2.14
C GLY A 8 -17.07 25.17 -3.52
N VAL A 9 -16.23 25.13 -4.55
CA VAL A 9 -16.64 24.93 -5.95
C VAL A 9 -16.12 23.57 -6.38
N ALA A 10 -17.03 22.66 -6.72
CA ALA A 10 -16.68 21.39 -7.34
C ALA A 10 -15.96 21.64 -8.67
N LEU A 11 -14.88 20.92 -8.92
CA LEU A 11 -14.16 20.94 -10.19
C LEU A 11 -14.76 19.88 -11.13
N ASP A 12 -14.04 19.52 -12.20
CA ASP A 12 -14.49 18.58 -13.22
C ASP A 12 -14.86 17.18 -12.67
N TYR A 13 -14.32 16.82 -11.50
CA TYR A 13 -14.64 15.59 -10.79
C TYR A 13 -15.23 15.90 -9.42
N PRO A 14 -16.29 15.18 -8.99
CA PRO A 14 -16.97 15.45 -7.72
C PRO A 14 -16.08 15.22 -6.48
N GLU A 15 -15.01 14.45 -6.64
CA GLU A 15 -14.01 14.23 -5.60
C GLU A 15 -13.14 15.46 -5.30
N ALA A 16 -12.96 16.35 -6.28
CA ALA A 16 -12.09 17.52 -6.20
C ALA A 16 -12.91 18.80 -6.01
N VAL A 17 -12.65 19.51 -4.91
CA VAL A 17 -13.36 20.75 -4.56
C VAL A 17 -12.35 21.85 -4.27
N ARG A 18 -12.48 22.97 -4.97
CA ARG A 18 -11.71 24.19 -4.68
C ARG A 18 -12.34 24.94 -3.51
N LEU A 19 -11.56 25.19 -2.46
CA LEU A 19 -12.01 25.85 -1.25
C LEU A 19 -12.04 27.37 -1.45
N THR A 20 -13.22 27.97 -1.50
CA THR A 20 -13.40 29.42 -1.76
C THR A 20 -13.51 30.25 -0.48
N ASN A 21 -14.16 29.69 0.55
CA ASN A 21 -14.35 30.32 1.86
C ASN A 21 -14.20 29.30 3.01
N PRO A 22 -13.01 28.68 3.17
CA PRO A 22 -12.79 27.68 4.21
C PRO A 22 -12.75 28.29 5.61
N THR A 23 -13.02 27.46 6.62
CA THR A 23 -12.94 27.85 8.04
C THR A 23 -11.52 28.25 8.44
N ASN A 24 -10.51 27.60 7.86
CA ASN A 24 -9.11 28.03 7.94
C ASN A 24 -8.75 28.82 6.68
N SER A 25 -8.56 30.13 6.83
CA SER A 25 -8.27 31.05 5.71
C SER A 25 -6.99 30.71 4.95
N LEU A 26 -6.04 29.99 5.56
CA LEU A 26 -4.82 29.53 4.89
C LEU A 26 -5.09 28.52 3.75
N LEU A 27 -6.23 27.83 3.81
CA LEU A 27 -6.63 26.84 2.81
C LEU A 27 -7.39 27.47 1.64
N LYS A 28 -7.58 28.79 1.63
CA LYS A 28 -8.36 29.47 0.59
C LYS A 28 -7.64 29.35 -0.76
N GLY A 29 -8.38 28.88 -1.76
CA GLY A 29 -7.88 28.64 -3.11
C GLY A 29 -7.32 27.23 -3.31
N GLU A 30 -7.06 26.46 -2.24
CA GLU A 30 -6.57 25.09 -2.35
C GLU A 30 -7.64 24.13 -2.87
N VAL A 31 -7.19 23.06 -3.51
CA VAL A 31 -8.03 21.96 -3.98
C VAL A 31 -7.96 20.81 -3.00
N ASP A 32 -9.10 20.50 -2.39
CA ASP A 32 -9.29 19.29 -1.60
C ASP A 32 -9.78 18.14 -2.50
N ASP A 33 -8.93 17.12 -2.66
CA ASP A 33 -9.22 15.92 -3.43
C ASP A 33 -8.89 14.67 -2.61
N ARG A 34 -9.84 13.75 -2.51
CA ARG A 34 -9.68 12.50 -1.75
C ARG A 34 -8.51 11.65 -2.27
N TYR A 35 -8.19 11.73 -3.56
CA TYR A 35 -7.11 10.95 -4.19
C TYR A 35 -5.71 11.45 -3.82
N GLN A 36 -5.60 12.68 -3.31
CA GLN A 36 -4.38 13.19 -2.66
C GLN A 36 -4.03 12.42 -1.39
N TYR A 37 -4.92 11.56 -0.89
CA TYR A 37 -4.67 10.75 0.30
C TYR A 37 -4.57 9.26 0.00
N SER A 38 -3.94 8.92 -1.12
CA SER A 38 -3.67 7.55 -1.51
C SER A 38 -2.26 7.13 -1.12
N ARG A 39 -2.07 5.81 -0.92
CA ARG A 39 -0.76 5.23 -0.64
C ARG A 39 -0.68 3.81 -1.16
N GLU A 40 0.51 3.36 -1.55
CA GLU A 40 0.72 1.95 -1.84
C GLU A 40 0.48 1.06 -0.64
N ASN A 41 -0.02 -0.13 -0.94
CA ASN A 41 -0.20 -1.20 0.00
C ASN A 41 1.07 -1.54 0.78
N LYS A 42 2.25 -1.56 0.14
CA LYS A 42 3.52 -1.85 0.83
C LYS A 42 3.83 -0.85 1.94
N ASP A 43 3.45 0.42 1.77
CA ASP A 43 3.78 1.52 2.68
C ASP A 43 2.62 1.92 3.61
N ASN A 44 1.40 1.44 3.35
CA ASN A 44 0.19 1.78 4.11
C ASN A 44 0.06 0.94 5.39
N GLN A 45 0.97 1.14 6.34
CA GLN A 45 0.91 0.46 7.65
C GLN A 45 0.31 1.31 8.77
N VAL A 46 0.44 2.63 8.68
CA VAL A 46 -0.09 3.57 9.67
C VAL A 46 -0.61 4.80 8.93
N HIS A 47 -1.84 5.21 9.21
CA HIS A 47 -2.41 6.49 8.77
C HIS A 47 -3.43 7.01 9.78
N GLY A 48 -3.73 8.31 9.80
CA GLY A 48 -4.57 8.86 10.86
C GLY A 48 -4.76 10.37 10.80
N TRP A 49 -5.18 10.93 11.94
CA TRP A 49 -5.43 12.35 12.18
C TRP A 49 -4.88 12.77 13.53
N ILE A 50 -4.48 14.04 13.62
CA ILE A 50 -4.17 14.69 14.89
C ILE A 50 -5.13 15.86 15.10
N SER A 51 -5.71 15.93 16.29
CA SER A 51 -6.40 17.11 16.80
C SER A 51 -5.44 17.93 17.64
N ASP A 52 -5.57 19.25 17.57
CA ASP A 52 -4.73 20.17 18.35
C ASP A 52 -5.32 20.45 19.73
N ASN A 53 -6.65 20.45 19.82
CA ASN A 53 -7.38 20.78 21.03
C ASN A 53 -8.57 19.83 21.25
N PRO A 54 -8.44 18.84 22.15
CA PRO A 54 -7.21 18.45 22.85
C PRO A 54 -6.16 17.88 21.88
N THR A 55 -4.87 17.90 22.28
CA THR A 55 -3.77 17.31 21.50
C THR A 55 -3.87 15.78 21.55
N VAL A 56 -4.55 15.21 20.55
CA VAL A 56 -4.83 13.76 20.46
C VAL A 56 -4.61 13.24 19.05
N GLY A 57 -4.20 11.98 18.94
CA GLY A 57 -4.05 11.26 17.68
C GLY A 57 -5.07 10.13 17.55
N PHE A 58 -5.61 9.95 16.35
CA PHE A 58 -6.42 8.82 15.93
C PHE A 58 -5.73 8.13 14.76
N TRP A 59 -5.45 6.84 14.88
CA TRP A 59 -4.62 6.12 13.92
C TRP A 59 -5.24 4.78 13.55
N MET A 60 -5.20 4.47 12.26
CA MET A 60 -5.36 3.14 11.72
C MET A 60 -3.98 2.49 11.65
N ILE A 61 -3.81 1.35 12.32
CA ILE A 61 -2.57 0.55 12.28
C ILE A 61 -2.88 -0.77 11.59
N THR A 62 -2.11 -1.10 10.56
CA THR A 62 -2.19 -2.33 9.76
C THR A 62 -0.80 -2.96 9.71
N PRO A 63 -0.47 -3.89 10.63
CA PRO A 63 0.90 -4.42 10.74
C PRO A 63 1.24 -5.48 9.68
N ARG A 64 0.23 -6.00 8.96
CA ARG A 64 0.38 -7.06 7.96
C ARG A 64 -0.36 -6.70 6.68
N ASN A 65 0.22 -7.09 5.55
CA ASN A 65 -0.35 -6.84 4.22
C ASN A 65 -1.02 -8.08 3.60
N GLU A 66 -1.04 -9.21 4.31
CA GLU A 66 -1.40 -10.52 3.73
C GLU A 66 -2.79 -10.60 3.10
N PHE A 67 -3.71 -9.79 3.62
CA PHE A 67 -5.09 -9.73 3.16
C PHE A 67 -5.33 -8.72 2.04
N ARG A 68 -4.34 -7.87 1.73
CA ARG A 68 -4.49 -6.82 0.72
C ARG A 68 -4.67 -7.41 -0.69
N THR A 69 -5.08 -6.56 -1.61
CA THR A 69 -5.36 -6.92 -3.01
C THR A 69 -4.43 -6.16 -3.94
N GLY A 70 -4.17 -6.72 -5.12
CA GLY A 70 -3.40 -6.13 -6.21
C GLY A 70 -1.90 -5.92 -5.94
N GLY A 71 -1.32 -6.70 -5.03
CA GLY A 71 0.13 -6.67 -4.80
C GLY A 71 0.64 -5.41 -4.08
N PRO A 72 1.97 -5.27 -3.98
CA PRO A 72 2.61 -4.24 -3.16
C PRO A 72 2.39 -2.81 -3.67
N HIS A 73 2.30 -2.62 -5.00
CA HIS A 73 2.22 -1.30 -5.65
C HIS A 73 0.78 -0.85 -5.91
N LYS A 74 -0.24 -1.67 -5.57
CA LYS A 74 -1.62 -1.18 -5.63
C LYS A 74 -1.78 -0.04 -4.63
N GLN A 75 -2.29 1.08 -5.12
CA GLN A 75 -2.65 2.23 -4.31
C GLN A 75 -4.09 2.12 -3.80
N ASP A 76 -4.28 2.62 -2.59
CA ASP A 76 -5.60 2.79 -2.01
C ASP A 76 -5.70 4.05 -1.18
N LEU A 77 -6.94 4.51 -0.99
CA LEU A 77 -7.25 5.65 -0.14
C LEU A 77 -6.89 5.35 1.32
N THR A 78 -6.47 6.38 2.06
CA THR A 78 -6.11 6.32 3.48
C THR A 78 -7.04 7.21 4.30
N SER A 79 -6.62 8.41 4.67
CA SER A 79 -7.44 9.39 5.39
C SER A 79 -8.05 10.41 4.43
N HIS A 80 -9.17 11.07 4.73
CA HIS A 80 -9.69 12.21 3.93
C HIS A 80 -10.10 13.40 4.78
N VAL A 81 -10.13 14.60 4.19
CA VAL A 81 -10.62 15.82 4.86
C VAL A 81 -11.98 15.58 5.51
N GLY A 82 -12.11 16.03 6.76
CA GLY A 82 -13.29 15.79 7.59
C GLY A 82 -13.17 14.48 8.36
N PRO A 83 -12.46 14.48 9.51
CA PRO A 83 -11.79 13.34 10.19
C PRO A 83 -12.14 11.91 9.72
N ILE A 84 -11.90 11.58 8.44
CA ILE A 84 -12.20 10.26 7.86
C ILE A 84 -10.90 9.47 7.79
N ALA A 85 -10.90 8.24 8.28
CA ALA A 85 -9.81 7.29 8.10
C ALA A 85 -10.37 5.98 7.53
N LEU A 86 -9.78 5.47 6.45
CA LEU A 86 -10.28 4.33 5.69
C LEU A 86 -9.29 3.16 5.73
N PRO A 87 -9.64 2.06 6.43
CA PRO A 87 -8.97 0.79 6.23
C PRO A 87 -9.50 0.12 4.96
N MET A 88 -8.96 0.51 3.81
CA MET A 88 -9.37 -0.08 2.53
C MET A 88 -8.98 -1.56 2.45
N PHE A 89 -9.96 -2.45 2.40
CA PHE A 89 -9.75 -3.89 2.24
C PHE A 89 -9.75 -4.32 0.77
N VAL A 90 -10.71 -3.81 0.01
CA VAL A 90 -10.87 -4.09 -1.42
C VAL A 90 -11.37 -2.84 -2.11
N SER A 91 -10.77 -2.50 -3.24
CA SER A 91 -11.21 -1.40 -4.10
C SER A 91 -10.73 -1.60 -5.52
N THR A 92 -11.33 -0.87 -6.45
CA THR A 92 -10.83 -0.71 -7.82
C THR A 92 -10.02 0.57 -8.00
N HIS A 93 -9.58 1.23 -6.92
CA HIS A 93 -8.79 2.46 -7.06
C HIS A 93 -7.43 2.15 -7.71
N TYR A 94 -7.05 2.99 -8.67
CA TYR A 94 -5.78 2.89 -9.42
C TYR A 94 -5.58 1.53 -10.12
N ALA A 95 -6.69 0.85 -10.38
CA ALA A 95 -6.71 -0.44 -11.02
C ALA A 95 -8.00 -0.58 -11.84
N ARG A 96 -8.01 -1.55 -12.76
CA ARG A 96 -9.23 -1.86 -13.53
C ARG A 96 -10.21 -2.64 -12.66
N LYS A 97 -11.41 -2.90 -13.18
CA LYS A 97 -12.41 -3.77 -12.53
C LYS A 97 -11.91 -5.20 -12.25
N ASP A 98 -10.76 -5.57 -12.79
CA ASP A 98 -10.15 -6.90 -12.64
C ASP A 98 -9.53 -7.15 -11.26
N VAL A 99 -9.18 -6.10 -10.51
CA VAL A 99 -8.81 -6.26 -9.08
C VAL A 99 -10.04 -6.35 -8.16
N GLY A 100 -11.24 -6.18 -8.71
CA GLY A 100 -12.48 -6.41 -8.00
C GLY A 100 -12.66 -7.91 -7.74
N MET A 101 -13.15 -8.27 -6.55
CA MET A 101 -13.49 -9.67 -6.26
C MET A 101 -14.70 -10.09 -7.10
N LYS A 102 -14.52 -11.10 -7.96
CA LYS A 102 -15.56 -11.72 -8.77
C LYS A 102 -15.78 -13.16 -8.29
N PHE A 103 -17.04 -13.54 -8.13
CA PHE A 103 -17.43 -14.87 -7.64
C PHE A 103 -18.33 -15.56 -8.67
N LYS A 104 -18.13 -16.87 -8.84
CA LYS A 104 -19.03 -17.70 -9.65
C LYS A 104 -20.24 -18.13 -8.80
N ALA A 105 -21.35 -18.46 -9.44
CA ALA A 105 -22.50 -19.05 -8.75
C ALA A 105 -22.09 -20.33 -8.02
N GLY A 106 -22.50 -20.47 -6.75
CA GLY A 106 -22.12 -21.60 -5.89
C GLY A 106 -20.66 -21.59 -5.42
N GLU A 107 -19.86 -20.56 -5.72
CA GLU A 107 -18.48 -20.49 -5.27
C GLU A 107 -18.39 -20.25 -3.75
N GLN A 108 -17.85 -21.22 -3.03
CA GLN A 108 -17.53 -21.08 -1.62
C GLN A 108 -16.25 -20.26 -1.46
N TRP A 109 -16.32 -19.15 -0.71
CA TRP A 109 -15.14 -18.34 -0.43
C TRP A 109 -15.11 -17.78 0.98
N LYS A 110 -13.89 -17.77 1.56
CA LYS A 110 -13.62 -17.27 2.90
C LYS A 110 -12.25 -16.60 2.98
N LYS A 111 -12.21 -15.38 3.50
CA LYS A 111 -10.98 -14.63 3.80
C LYS A 111 -11.16 -13.81 5.07
N VAL A 112 -10.06 -13.68 5.81
CA VAL A 112 -9.94 -12.78 6.95
C VAL A 112 -9.20 -11.55 6.49
N PHE A 113 -9.82 -10.38 6.66
CA PHE A 113 -9.16 -9.10 6.50
C PHE A 113 -8.64 -8.60 7.85
N GLY A 114 -7.42 -8.08 7.86
CA GLY A 114 -6.75 -7.61 9.07
C GLY A 114 -5.68 -8.57 9.62
N PRO A 115 -5.19 -8.31 10.84
CA PRO A 115 -5.76 -7.35 11.81
C PRO A 115 -5.59 -5.89 11.38
N VAL A 116 -6.59 -5.07 11.70
CA VAL A 116 -6.50 -3.60 11.68
C VAL A 116 -6.90 -3.06 13.05
N PHE A 117 -6.13 -2.10 13.53
CA PHE A 117 -6.31 -1.50 14.84
C PHE A 117 -6.68 -0.04 14.70
N ILE A 118 -7.56 0.40 15.59
CA ILE A 118 -7.76 1.81 15.89
C ILE A 118 -6.92 2.09 17.12
N TYR A 119 -5.97 3.01 17.00
CA TYR A 119 -5.13 3.46 18.09
C TYR A 119 -5.39 4.93 18.40
N LEU A 120 -5.60 5.22 19.68
CA LEU A 120 -5.84 6.55 20.21
C LEU A 120 -4.72 6.87 21.19
N ASN A 121 -4.12 8.04 21.05
CA ASN A 121 -3.16 8.56 22.01
C ASN A 121 -3.34 10.06 22.25
N SER A 122 -2.80 10.55 23.35
CA SER A 122 -2.81 11.95 23.72
C SER A 122 -1.41 12.39 24.10
N ALA A 123 -1.15 13.69 24.00
CA ALA A 123 0.10 14.30 24.41
C ALA A 123 -0.17 15.69 24.98
N SER A 124 0.80 16.24 25.72
CA SER A 124 0.74 17.62 26.15
C SER A 124 0.73 18.57 24.94
N ASN A 125 0.16 19.76 25.11
CA ASN A 125 0.11 20.78 24.07
C ASN A 125 1.52 21.01 23.49
N ASN A 126 1.61 21.14 22.15
CA ASN A 126 2.85 21.29 21.37
C ASN A 126 3.75 20.05 21.22
N GLN A 127 3.33 18.87 21.68
CA GLN A 127 4.08 17.61 21.49
C GLN A 127 3.49 16.68 20.42
N LYS A 128 3.01 17.24 19.31
CA LYS A 128 2.34 16.47 18.22
C LYS A 128 3.25 15.39 17.61
N SER A 129 4.56 15.63 17.54
CA SER A 129 5.53 14.65 17.06
C SER A 129 5.59 13.39 17.96
N ALA A 130 5.35 13.54 19.27
CA ALA A 130 5.31 12.42 20.21
C ALA A 130 4.15 11.46 19.91
N LEU A 131 2.99 11.97 19.47
CA LEU A 131 1.84 11.15 19.05
C LEU A 131 2.23 10.21 17.90
N TRP A 132 2.97 10.72 16.91
CA TRP A 132 3.43 9.91 15.77
C TRP A 132 4.50 8.88 16.19
N GLN A 133 5.50 9.30 16.96
CA GLN A 133 6.56 8.38 17.42
C GLN A 133 5.99 7.24 18.26
N ASN A 134 5.09 7.57 19.20
CA ASN A 134 4.40 6.58 20.00
C ASN A 134 3.57 5.60 19.14
N THR A 135 2.85 6.11 18.13
CA THR A 135 2.09 5.26 17.19
C THR A 135 2.99 4.31 16.41
N LYS A 136 4.18 4.75 15.98
CA LYS A 136 5.16 3.87 15.32
C LYS A 136 5.61 2.74 16.23
N SER A 137 5.82 3.00 17.53
CA SER A 137 6.13 1.94 18.50
C SER A 137 4.97 0.96 18.67
N GLN A 138 3.73 1.45 18.71
CA GLN A 138 2.54 0.59 18.79
C GLN A 138 2.35 -0.28 17.54
N LYS A 139 2.70 0.23 16.35
CA LYS A 139 2.72 -0.57 15.12
C LYS A 139 3.65 -1.77 15.24
N LEU A 140 4.84 -1.58 15.82
CA LEU A 140 5.79 -2.67 16.04
C LEU A 140 5.18 -3.69 17.00
N GLU A 141 4.72 -3.24 18.17
CA GLU A 141 4.10 -4.10 19.20
C GLU A 141 2.90 -4.90 18.66
N ALA A 142 2.01 -4.26 17.91
CA ALA A 142 0.88 -4.90 17.24
C ALA A 142 1.31 -6.01 16.27
N GLY A 143 2.48 -5.86 15.63
CA GLY A 143 3.09 -6.88 14.79
C GLY A 143 3.63 -8.08 15.57
N HIS A 144 4.08 -7.88 16.83
CA HIS A 144 4.61 -8.93 17.70
C HIS A 144 3.50 -9.71 18.43
N THR A 145 2.51 -9.01 18.97
CA THR A 145 1.51 -9.54 19.92
C THR A 145 0.43 -10.44 19.32
N ILE A 146 0.03 -10.24 18.06
CA ILE A 146 -1.15 -10.93 17.50
C ILE A 146 -0.89 -12.37 17.05
N PHE A 147 0.37 -12.79 16.87
CA PHE A 147 0.66 -14.12 16.32
C PHE A 147 1.72 -14.88 17.12
N HIS A 148 1.44 -15.13 18.40
CA HIS A 148 2.20 -16.10 19.21
C HIS A 148 1.94 -17.59 18.85
N ASN A 149 1.05 -17.93 17.90
CA ASN A 149 0.70 -19.35 17.61
C ASN A 149 0.82 -19.83 16.16
N HIS A 150 1.53 -19.12 15.27
CA HIS A 150 1.99 -19.72 13.99
C HIS A 150 3.40 -19.19 13.66
N GLN A 151 4.42 -19.89 14.14
CA GLN A 151 5.82 -19.61 13.77
C GLN A 151 6.09 -20.09 12.35
N ILE A 152 6.44 -19.17 11.46
CA ILE A 152 7.09 -19.49 10.17
C ILE A 152 8.25 -18.52 10.01
N SER A 153 9.45 -19.03 10.28
CA SER A 153 10.73 -18.34 10.11
C SER A 153 11.42 -18.90 8.87
N LEU A 154 11.70 -18.03 7.90
CA LEU A 154 12.77 -18.25 6.92
C LEU A 154 14.05 -17.60 7.46
N ILE A 155 15.15 -18.36 7.50
CA ILE A 155 16.51 -17.92 7.82
C ILE A 155 17.42 -18.34 6.65
N PRO A 156 18.42 -17.51 6.25
CA PRO A 156 19.01 -17.50 4.91
C PRO A 156 19.92 -18.67 4.57
N THR A 157 20.30 -18.75 3.29
CA THR A 157 21.74 -18.76 2.93
C THR A 157 21.93 -18.40 1.45
N ASN A 158 22.58 -17.26 1.23
CA ASN A 158 23.34 -16.84 0.04
C ASN A 158 22.59 -16.94 -1.30
N GLY A 159 21.70 -15.99 -1.52
CA GLY A 159 21.28 -15.53 -2.84
C GLY A 159 22.46 -14.94 -3.60
N ALA A 160 23.02 -15.75 -4.48
CA ALA A 160 23.68 -15.25 -5.67
C ALA A 160 22.76 -15.60 -6.84
N GLN A 161 22.25 -14.61 -7.56
CA GLN A 161 21.56 -14.84 -8.82
C GLN A 161 22.11 -13.93 -9.91
N SER A 162 22.11 -14.51 -11.11
CA SER A 162 22.61 -13.93 -12.35
C SER A 162 21.50 -13.26 -13.12
N VAL A 163 21.42 -11.93 -13.07
CA VAL A 163 20.81 -11.12 -14.12
C VAL A 163 21.82 -11.07 -15.27
N VAL A 164 21.55 -11.77 -16.37
CA VAL A 164 22.42 -11.75 -17.55
C VAL A 164 22.29 -10.38 -18.23
N ASN A 165 23.30 -9.51 -18.13
CA ASN A 165 23.31 -8.22 -18.83
C ASN A 165 24.37 -8.19 -19.96
N TYR A 166 23.90 -7.96 -21.19
CA TYR A 166 24.43 -8.46 -22.47
C TYR A 166 25.66 -7.75 -23.08
N PHE A 167 26.50 -7.08 -22.27
CA PHE A 167 27.86 -6.70 -22.71
C PHE A 167 28.90 -7.81 -22.44
N GLY A 168 28.42 -8.94 -21.91
CA GLY A 168 29.10 -10.19 -21.57
C GLY A 168 28.06 -11.04 -20.81
N GLN A 169 28.27 -12.33 -20.59
CA GLN A 169 27.43 -13.08 -19.63
C GLN A 169 27.79 -12.67 -18.20
N ASN A 170 27.53 -11.42 -17.82
CA ASN A 170 27.79 -10.96 -16.46
C ASN A 170 26.48 -11.05 -15.68
N SER A 171 26.43 -12.08 -14.85
CA SER A 171 25.52 -12.26 -13.74
C SER A 171 25.52 -11.04 -12.81
N MET A 172 24.45 -10.23 -12.82
CA MET A 172 24.27 -9.17 -11.83
C MET A 172 23.28 -9.59 -10.74
N PRO A 173 23.50 -9.19 -9.47
CA PRO A 173 22.50 -9.36 -8.43
C PRO A 173 21.14 -8.76 -8.80
N ALA A 174 20.05 -9.43 -8.42
CA ALA A 174 18.70 -8.88 -8.48
C ALA A 174 18.45 -7.89 -7.32
N ALA A 175 19.30 -6.87 -7.23
CA ALA A 175 19.32 -5.91 -6.14
C ALA A 175 17.96 -5.22 -5.99
N HIS A 176 17.46 -5.14 -4.76
CA HIS A 176 16.20 -4.45 -4.45
C HIS A 176 14.96 -4.98 -5.17
N ALA A 177 15.03 -6.20 -5.72
CA ALA A 177 13.89 -6.85 -6.37
C ALA A 177 12.68 -6.92 -5.44
N GLN A 178 11.51 -6.64 -5.99
CA GLN A 178 10.25 -6.92 -5.29
C GLN A 178 9.94 -8.38 -5.48
N VAL A 179 9.71 -9.10 -4.38
CA VAL A 179 9.44 -10.54 -4.41
C VAL A 179 8.19 -10.83 -3.62
N GLY A 180 7.34 -11.72 -4.11
CA GLY A 180 6.18 -12.15 -3.36
C GLY A 180 5.62 -13.51 -3.71
N LEU A 181 4.87 -14.05 -2.76
CA LEU A 181 4.05 -15.23 -2.91
C LEU A 181 2.59 -14.81 -3.09
N ALA A 182 1.93 -15.38 -4.07
CA ALA A 182 0.50 -15.21 -4.31
C ALA A 182 -0.07 -16.54 -4.82
N PRO A 183 -1.41 -16.71 -4.86
CA PRO A 183 -2.03 -17.91 -5.40
C PRO A 183 -1.51 -18.20 -6.83
N PRO A 184 -1.48 -19.48 -7.25
CA PRO A 184 -0.97 -19.84 -8.55
C PRO A 184 -1.66 -19.09 -9.69
N GLY A 185 -0.87 -18.64 -10.65
CA GLY A 185 -1.36 -17.81 -11.75
C GLY A 185 -0.32 -17.56 -12.82
N ASN A 186 -0.68 -16.75 -13.80
CA ASN A 186 0.21 -16.32 -14.88
C ASN A 186 1.25 -15.30 -14.36
N GLU A 187 2.31 -15.10 -15.12
CA GLU A 187 3.28 -14.02 -14.86
C GLU A 187 2.55 -12.67 -14.62
N GLY A 188 2.99 -11.92 -13.61
CA GLY A 188 2.35 -10.66 -13.22
C GLY A 188 0.98 -10.78 -12.51
N SER A 189 0.39 -11.98 -12.36
CA SER A 189 -0.98 -12.12 -11.81
C SER A 189 -1.13 -11.63 -10.36
N TRP A 190 -0.05 -11.64 -9.58
CA TRP A 190 -0.05 -11.10 -8.21
C TRP A 190 -0.43 -9.61 -8.13
N GLN A 191 -0.29 -8.85 -9.22
CA GLN A 191 -0.71 -7.44 -9.30
C GLN A 191 -2.23 -7.28 -9.45
N TYR A 192 -2.94 -8.38 -9.76
CA TYR A 192 -4.38 -8.39 -9.97
C TYR A 192 -5.14 -9.29 -8.97
N GLU A 193 -4.42 -10.01 -8.13
CA GLU A 193 -5.00 -10.91 -7.13
C GLU A 193 -5.88 -10.16 -6.12
N SER A 194 -7.09 -10.66 -5.88
CA SER A 194 -8.09 -10.02 -5.03
C SER A 194 -8.75 -10.95 -4.01
N LYS A 195 -8.65 -12.27 -4.17
CA LYS A 195 -9.39 -13.29 -3.42
C LYS A 195 -8.52 -14.08 -2.45
N GLY A 196 -7.27 -14.36 -2.80
CA GLY A 196 -6.32 -15.09 -1.97
C GLY A 196 -5.50 -14.19 -1.05
N TYR A 197 -4.59 -14.80 -0.30
CA TYR A 197 -3.59 -14.09 0.49
C TYR A 197 -2.33 -13.89 -0.35
N GLN A 198 -1.59 -12.80 -0.08
CA GLN A 198 -0.32 -12.52 -0.74
C GLN A 198 0.73 -12.10 0.27
N PHE A 199 2.00 -12.36 0.01
CA PHE A 199 3.08 -12.05 0.94
C PHE A 199 4.23 -11.44 0.15
N TRP A 200 4.76 -10.31 0.61
CA TRP A 200 5.74 -9.55 -0.17
C TRP A 200 6.96 -9.20 0.69
N SER A 201 8.10 -9.06 0.04
CA SER A 201 9.34 -8.60 0.62
C SER A 201 10.20 -7.96 -0.48
N HIS A 202 11.31 -7.37 -0.07
CA HIS A 202 12.30 -6.83 -0.99
C HIS A 202 13.59 -7.64 -0.84
N ALA A 203 14.30 -7.80 -1.94
CA ALA A 203 15.66 -8.28 -1.91
C ALA A 203 16.62 -7.20 -1.38
N ASP A 204 17.73 -7.62 -0.77
CA ASP A 204 18.83 -6.73 -0.43
C ASP A 204 19.66 -6.36 -1.67
N GLY A 205 20.79 -5.67 -1.48
CA GLY A 205 21.68 -5.26 -2.58
C GLY A 205 22.36 -6.43 -3.30
N GLU A 206 22.36 -7.63 -2.72
CA GLU A 206 22.90 -8.85 -3.32
C GLU A 206 21.81 -9.73 -3.95
N GLY A 207 20.54 -9.33 -3.86
CA GLY A 207 19.42 -10.12 -4.37
C GLY A 207 18.92 -11.19 -3.40
N ASN A 208 19.38 -11.19 -2.15
CA ASN A 208 18.85 -12.09 -1.12
C ASN A 208 17.49 -11.57 -0.62
N PHE A 209 16.52 -12.46 -0.43
CA PHE A 209 15.22 -12.08 0.13
C PHE A 209 14.67 -13.11 1.11
N TRP A 210 13.75 -12.67 1.98
CA TRP A 210 13.02 -13.52 2.92
C TRP A 210 11.56 -13.08 3.03
N ILE A 211 10.65 -14.06 2.96
CA ILE A 211 9.21 -13.85 3.17
C ILE A 211 8.78 -14.67 4.39
N LYS A 212 8.49 -14.00 5.51
CA LYS A 212 8.15 -14.65 6.78
C LYS A 212 6.64 -14.66 7.03
N GLY A 213 6.17 -15.61 7.83
CA GLY A 213 4.76 -15.65 8.25
C GLY A 213 3.75 -15.97 7.14
N VAL A 214 4.15 -16.78 6.16
CA VAL A 214 3.31 -17.18 5.02
C VAL A 214 2.27 -18.21 5.46
N ARG A 215 0.98 -17.98 5.18
CA ARG A 215 -0.06 -18.95 5.55
C ARG A 215 0.09 -20.27 4.79
N PRO A 216 -0.20 -21.43 5.41
CA PRO A 216 -0.23 -22.70 4.69
C PRO A 216 -1.10 -22.65 3.43
N GLY A 217 -0.63 -23.26 2.35
CA GLY A 217 -1.27 -23.20 1.04
C GLY A 217 -0.28 -23.37 -0.11
N ASN A 218 -0.79 -23.38 -1.33
CA ASN A 218 0.02 -23.45 -2.54
C ASN A 218 0.15 -22.06 -3.17
N TYR A 219 1.36 -21.69 -3.57
CA TYR A 219 1.70 -20.37 -4.11
C TYR A 219 2.64 -20.47 -5.30
N ASN A 220 2.60 -19.49 -6.19
CA ASN A 220 3.75 -19.20 -7.06
C ASN A 220 4.56 -18.05 -6.46
N LEU A 221 5.87 -18.05 -6.73
CA LEU A 221 6.74 -16.92 -6.45
C LEU A 221 6.79 -16.00 -7.67
N PHE A 222 6.51 -14.73 -7.44
CA PHE A 222 6.57 -13.66 -8.41
C PHE A 222 7.64 -12.65 -8.00
N ALA A 223 8.28 -12.02 -8.97
CA ALA A 223 9.18 -10.92 -8.69
C ALA A 223 9.25 -9.92 -9.84
N TRP A 224 9.88 -8.78 -9.59
CA TRP A 224 10.44 -7.91 -10.61
C TRP A 224 11.64 -7.17 -10.05
N VAL A 225 12.54 -6.73 -10.92
CA VAL A 225 13.80 -6.10 -10.52
C VAL A 225 13.80 -4.65 -11.04
N PRO A 226 13.99 -3.63 -10.20
CA PRO A 226 14.15 -2.26 -10.67
C PRO A 226 15.20 -2.14 -11.77
N GLY A 227 14.88 -1.39 -12.83
CA GLY A 227 15.74 -1.25 -14.01
C GLY A 227 15.74 -2.45 -14.95
N THR A 228 14.91 -3.47 -14.70
CA THR A 228 14.76 -4.64 -15.58
C THR A 228 13.30 -4.78 -16.01
N ILE A 229 13.07 -4.76 -17.33
CA ILE A 229 11.72 -4.93 -17.89
C ILE A 229 11.13 -6.30 -17.57
N GLY A 230 9.80 -6.37 -17.52
CA GLY A 230 9.02 -7.61 -17.39
C GLY A 230 8.69 -8.04 -15.95
N ASP A 231 7.96 -9.14 -15.84
CA ASP A 231 7.63 -9.78 -14.58
C ASP A 231 8.39 -11.13 -14.50
N TYR A 232 8.75 -11.56 -13.30
CA TYR A 232 9.31 -12.88 -13.06
C TYR A 232 8.27 -13.76 -12.40
N LYS A 233 8.21 -15.01 -12.83
CA LYS A 233 7.49 -16.09 -12.15
C LYS A 233 8.39 -17.32 -12.03
N TYR A 234 8.45 -17.88 -10.83
CA TYR A 234 9.00 -19.22 -10.64
C TYR A 234 7.93 -20.26 -11.00
N ASP A 235 8.20 -21.06 -12.03
CA ASP A 235 7.23 -22.01 -12.61
C ASP A 235 6.70 -23.03 -11.59
N PRO A 236 7.55 -23.70 -10.78
CA PRO A 236 7.06 -24.64 -9.79
C PRO A 236 6.18 -23.96 -8.74
N SER A 237 5.04 -24.58 -8.43
CA SER A 237 4.23 -24.21 -7.28
C SER A 237 4.95 -24.59 -5.99
N ILE A 238 4.92 -23.69 -5.01
CA ILE A 238 5.51 -23.84 -3.69
C ILE A 238 4.38 -24.17 -2.71
N GLY A 239 4.38 -25.40 -2.21
CA GLY A 239 3.46 -25.83 -1.15
C GLY A 239 4.01 -25.48 0.23
N ILE A 240 3.32 -24.59 0.94
CA ILE A 240 3.66 -24.17 2.29
C ILE A 240 2.86 -24.99 3.29
N ALA A 241 3.54 -25.74 4.14
CA ALA A 241 2.94 -26.48 5.24
C ALA A 241 3.11 -25.70 6.57
N PRO A 242 2.29 -25.97 7.60
CA PRO A 242 2.50 -25.37 8.92
C PRO A 242 3.93 -25.62 9.43
N GLY A 243 4.62 -24.54 9.84
CA GLY A 243 6.00 -24.61 10.34
C GLY A 243 7.07 -24.92 9.29
N SER A 244 6.72 -25.00 7.99
CA SER A 244 7.70 -25.33 6.95
C SER A 244 8.75 -24.23 6.77
N ASN A 245 9.99 -24.64 6.53
CA ASN A 245 11.06 -23.78 6.05
C ASN A 245 11.50 -24.27 4.66
N ILE A 246 11.24 -23.46 3.63
CA ILE A 246 11.52 -23.82 2.24
C ILE A 246 12.69 -22.98 1.76
N LYS A 247 13.73 -23.68 1.31
CA LYS A 247 14.88 -23.06 0.64
C LYS A 247 14.75 -23.29 -0.86
N LEU A 248 14.74 -22.20 -1.61
CA LEU A 248 14.86 -22.25 -3.06
C LEU A 248 16.34 -22.17 -3.44
N ASN A 249 16.68 -22.81 -4.56
CA ASN A 249 17.98 -22.62 -5.20
C ASN A 249 18.05 -21.25 -5.87
N ASN A 250 19.19 -20.97 -6.51
CA ASN A 250 19.35 -19.77 -7.33
C ASN A 250 18.27 -19.75 -8.41
N LEU A 251 17.42 -18.73 -8.34
CA LEU A 251 16.48 -18.37 -9.39
C LEU A 251 17.26 -17.59 -10.46
N VAL A 252 16.76 -17.55 -11.68
CA VAL A 252 17.41 -16.79 -12.76
C VAL A 252 16.32 -16.08 -13.52
N TYR A 253 16.38 -14.75 -13.52
CA TYR A 253 15.48 -13.95 -14.33
C TYR A 253 16.14 -13.58 -15.66
N LYS A 254 15.50 -13.99 -16.75
CA LYS A 254 15.85 -13.55 -18.10
C LYS A 254 14.78 -12.56 -18.55
N ALA A 255 15.15 -11.29 -18.61
CA ALA A 255 14.25 -10.24 -19.07
C ALA A 255 13.73 -10.58 -20.48
N PRO A 256 12.45 -10.30 -20.80
CA PRO A 256 11.84 -10.62 -22.09
C PRO A 256 12.33 -9.66 -23.19
N ARG A 257 13.59 -9.80 -23.59
CA ARG A 257 14.22 -9.04 -24.68
C ARG A 257 14.56 -9.98 -25.84
N ALA A 258 14.21 -9.57 -27.06
CA ALA A 258 14.56 -10.29 -28.29
C ALA A 258 15.96 -9.93 -28.82
N GLY A 259 16.57 -8.86 -28.32
CA GLY A 259 17.88 -8.38 -28.72
C GLY A 259 18.40 -7.24 -27.83
N PRO A 260 19.57 -6.67 -28.14
CA PRO A 260 20.17 -5.59 -27.37
C PRO A 260 19.31 -4.32 -27.34
N THR A 261 19.35 -3.60 -26.21
CA THR A 261 18.73 -2.27 -26.09
C THR A 261 19.55 -1.26 -26.88
N VAL A 262 18.95 -0.64 -27.90
CA VAL A 262 19.58 0.45 -28.66
C VAL A 262 19.43 1.79 -27.93
N TRP A 263 18.25 2.00 -27.34
CA TRP A 263 17.92 3.15 -26.50
C TRP A 263 16.74 2.78 -25.60
N GLU A 264 16.60 3.48 -24.47
CA GLU A 264 15.50 3.35 -23.52
C GLU A 264 15.14 4.75 -23.02
N ILE A 265 13.85 5.02 -22.78
CA ILE A 265 13.38 6.24 -22.12
C ILE A 265 12.80 5.83 -20.78
N GLY A 266 13.38 6.38 -19.71
CA GLY A 266 13.03 6.04 -18.34
C GLY A 266 13.79 4.83 -17.79
N ILE A 267 13.47 4.48 -16.55
CA ILE A 267 14.00 3.31 -15.84
C ILE A 267 12.84 2.35 -15.60
N ALA A 268 13.02 1.07 -15.90
CA ALA A 268 12.00 0.04 -15.65
C ALA A 268 11.88 -0.32 -14.15
N ASP A 269 11.54 0.66 -13.30
CA ASP A 269 11.39 0.51 -11.84
C ASP A 269 9.95 0.75 -11.35
N ARG A 270 9.01 0.94 -12.29
CA ARG A 270 7.56 1.14 -12.08
C ARG A 270 7.21 2.45 -11.37
N VAL A 271 8.16 3.35 -11.23
CA VAL A 271 7.88 4.74 -10.89
C VAL A 271 8.11 5.61 -12.11
N ALA A 272 7.75 6.88 -12.00
CA ALA A 272 7.96 7.85 -13.06
C ALA A 272 8.85 9.01 -12.57
N THR A 273 9.66 8.76 -11.53
CA THR A 273 10.42 9.77 -10.79
C THR A 273 11.28 10.64 -11.69
N GLU A 274 11.90 10.03 -12.69
CA GLU A 274 12.84 10.63 -13.64
C GLU A 274 12.21 11.60 -14.64
N PHE A 275 10.87 11.59 -14.78
CA PHE A 275 10.18 12.41 -15.76
C PHE A 275 9.87 13.81 -15.22
N PHE A 276 10.01 14.81 -16.10
CA PHE A 276 9.72 16.20 -15.78
C PHE A 276 8.21 16.42 -15.57
N ILE A 277 7.84 17.06 -14.45
CA ILE A 277 6.47 17.49 -14.19
C ILE A 277 6.31 19.00 -14.49
N PRO A 278 5.37 19.39 -15.36
CA PRO A 278 5.11 20.81 -15.63
C PRO A 278 4.48 21.51 -14.42
N ASP A 279 4.63 22.83 -14.36
CA ASP A 279 4.00 23.64 -13.31
C ASP A 279 2.46 23.53 -13.40
N PRO A 280 1.76 23.30 -12.28
CA PRO A 280 0.30 23.25 -12.28
C PRO A 280 -0.30 24.63 -12.59
N ASN A 281 -1.56 24.64 -13.02
CA ASN A 281 -2.30 25.89 -13.20
C ASN A 281 -2.25 26.71 -11.90
N PRO A 282 -1.83 27.99 -11.93
CA PRO A 282 -1.71 28.85 -10.74
C PRO A 282 -2.99 28.93 -9.88
N SER A 283 -4.17 28.73 -10.48
CA SER A 283 -5.46 28.75 -9.78
C SER A 283 -5.85 27.44 -9.09
N LEU A 284 -5.12 26.36 -9.38
CA LEU A 284 -5.34 24.99 -8.89
C LEU A 284 -4.10 24.42 -8.18
N VAL A 285 -3.14 25.29 -7.85
CA VAL A 285 -1.92 24.86 -7.14
C VAL A 285 -2.34 24.28 -5.81
N ASN A 286 -1.86 23.07 -5.55
CA ASN A 286 -1.91 22.53 -4.22
C ASN A 286 -0.57 22.79 -3.54
N HIS A 287 -0.58 23.69 -2.56
CA HIS A 287 0.61 24.13 -1.84
C HIS A 287 1.31 22.99 -1.08
N LEU A 288 0.62 21.86 -0.88
CA LEU A 288 1.23 20.58 -0.51
C LEU A 288 2.45 20.22 -1.32
N TYR A 289 2.38 20.46 -2.63
CA TYR A 289 3.33 20.00 -3.63
C TYR A 289 4.22 21.14 -4.15
N ASN A 290 4.20 22.30 -3.49
CA ASN A 290 5.08 23.40 -3.82
C ASN A 290 6.49 23.16 -3.27
N GLY A 291 7.50 23.34 -4.13
CA GLY A 291 8.91 23.22 -3.75
C GLY A 291 9.51 21.82 -3.87
N PHE A 292 8.79 20.85 -4.46
CA PHE A 292 9.40 19.58 -4.86
C PHE A 292 10.25 19.76 -6.12
N ASP A 293 11.33 19.00 -6.19
CA ASP A 293 12.18 18.93 -7.38
C ASP A 293 11.33 18.47 -8.58
N LYS A 294 11.38 19.24 -9.68
CA LYS A 294 10.61 18.99 -10.92
C LYS A 294 10.98 17.66 -11.59
N PHE A 295 12.09 17.04 -11.18
CA PHE A 295 12.57 15.71 -11.57
C PHE A 295 12.50 14.65 -10.46
N ARG A 296 11.80 14.90 -9.34
CA ARG A 296 11.56 13.90 -8.28
C ARG A 296 10.13 13.89 -7.75
N ALA A 297 9.28 14.79 -8.22
CA ALA A 297 7.91 14.92 -7.72
C ALA A 297 7.01 13.72 -8.08
N LEU A 298 7.39 12.82 -9.01
CA LEU A 298 6.63 11.60 -9.30
C LEU A 298 6.85 10.49 -8.26
N GLU A 299 7.90 10.57 -7.44
CA GLU A 299 8.03 9.73 -6.23
C GLU A 299 6.94 10.11 -5.23
N HIS A 300 6.55 11.38 -5.18
CA HIS A 300 5.51 11.86 -4.27
C HIS A 300 4.09 11.79 -4.87
N THR A 301 3.97 11.68 -6.20
CA THR A 301 2.68 11.67 -6.91
C THR A 301 2.26 10.25 -7.38
N ILE A 302 3.21 9.33 -7.60
CA ILE A 302 2.99 7.89 -7.90
C ILE A 302 3.72 6.97 -6.89
N VAL A 303 3.99 7.48 -5.68
CA VAL A 303 3.99 6.80 -4.36
C VAL A 303 5.24 7.01 -3.52
N GLY A 304 5.03 7.74 -2.42
CA GLY A 304 6.03 7.95 -1.41
C GLY A 304 5.74 9.21 -0.62
N PHE A 305 4.57 9.30 0.01
CA PHE A 305 4.29 10.38 0.96
C PHE A 305 5.42 10.44 1.99
N ASN A 306 6.22 11.50 1.98
CA ASN A 306 7.10 11.82 3.11
C ASN A 306 6.18 12.14 4.30
N PRO A 307 6.08 11.26 5.30
CA PRO A 307 4.96 11.25 6.25
C PRO A 307 5.03 12.39 7.27
N TYR A 308 6.10 13.19 7.28
CA TYR A 308 6.30 14.20 8.31
C TYR A 308 5.40 15.42 8.16
N ASN A 309 5.02 15.80 6.92
CA ASN A 309 4.43 17.12 6.72
C ASN A 309 2.90 17.16 6.68
N TYR A 310 2.17 16.05 6.42
CA TYR A 310 0.73 16.18 6.11
C TYR A 310 -0.26 15.17 6.69
N MET A 311 0.16 14.10 7.36
CA MET A 311 -0.78 13.30 8.18
C MET A 311 -1.19 14.00 9.49
N LEU A 312 -0.86 15.29 9.59
CA LEU A 312 -1.05 16.16 10.73
C LEU A 312 -1.96 17.35 10.37
N LYS A 313 -3.10 17.17 9.67
CA LYS A 313 -4.03 18.31 9.56
C LYS A 313 -4.69 18.52 10.91
N HIS A 314 -4.56 19.76 11.41
CA HIS A 314 -5.15 20.22 12.64
C HIS A 314 -6.66 20.20 12.56
N ILE A 315 -7.28 19.52 13.52
CA ILE A 315 -8.73 19.45 13.67
C ILE A 315 -9.07 20.01 15.05
N ASN A 316 -9.96 21.00 15.11
CA ASN A 316 -10.43 21.59 16.37
C ASN A 316 -11.60 20.81 17.00
N LYS A 317 -12.23 19.90 16.25
CA LYS A 317 -13.29 18.96 16.71
C LYS A 317 -13.25 17.67 15.90
N MET A 318 -12.95 16.53 16.55
CA MET A 318 -12.91 15.21 15.89
C MET A 318 -14.24 14.48 16.05
N HIS A 319 -14.92 14.21 14.94
CA HIS A 319 -16.04 13.27 14.87
C HIS A 319 -15.57 12.03 14.12
N ILE A 320 -15.58 10.86 14.76
CA ILE A 320 -15.02 9.63 14.18
C ILE A 320 -16.14 8.86 13.49
N TYR A 321 -16.04 8.74 12.17
CA TYR A 321 -16.92 7.87 11.37
C TYR A 321 -16.09 6.69 10.84
N VAL A 322 -16.37 5.49 11.35
CA VAL A 322 -15.75 4.26 10.84
C VAL A 322 -16.67 3.65 9.80
N ARG A 323 -16.30 3.76 8.51
CA ARG A 323 -16.99 3.08 7.41
C ARG A 323 -16.13 1.91 6.94
N ILE A 324 -16.64 0.69 7.10
CA ILE A 324 -16.02 -0.50 6.51
C ILE A 324 -16.55 -0.60 5.08
N ALA A 325 -15.75 -0.21 4.10
CA ALA A 325 -16.06 -0.40 2.69
C ALA A 325 -15.51 -1.77 2.27
N GLY A 326 -16.42 -2.73 2.06
CA GLY A 326 -16.05 -4.05 1.55
C GLY A 326 -17.32 -4.84 1.29
N LEU A 327 -17.60 -5.09 0.00
CA LEU A 327 -18.80 -5.72 -0.57
C LEU A 327 -19.92 -4.69 -0.86
N GLY A 328 -20.15 -4.40 -2.15
CA GLY A 328 -21.35 -3.66 -2.57
C GLY A 328 -22.59 -4.49 -2.24
N ASN A 329 -23.56 -3.90 -1.54
CA ASN A 329 -24.94 -4.36 -1.28
C ASN A 329 -25.25 -5.84 -0.99
N THR A 330 -24.26 -6.70 -0.69
CA THR A 330 -24.51 -8.11 -0.31
C THR A 330 -23.79 -8.43 1.00
N GLY A 331 -24.44 -8.07 2.11
CA GLY A 331 -24.53 -8.80 3.38
C GLY A 331 -23.28 -9.32 4.13
N CYS A 332 -23.38 -9.20 5.47
CA CYS A 332 -22.72 -9.96 6.53
C CYS A 332 -21.33 -9.50 7.02
N GLY A 333 -21.32 -8.86 8.20
CA GLY A 333 -20.18 -8.78 9.10
C GLY A 333 -20.60 -8.31 10.50
N THR A 334 -20.19 -9.03 11.55
CA THR A 334 -20.26 -8.59 12.96
C THR A 334 -18.88 -8.10 13.40
N ALA A 335 -18.82 -6.94 14.07
CA ALA A 335 -17.58 -6.35 14.59
C ALA A 335 -17.61 -6.35 16.11
N THR A 336 -16.57 -6.89 16.75
CA THR A 336 -16.42 -6.88 18.23
C THR A 336 -15.31 -5.91 18.62
N GLN A 337 -15.60 -5.01 19.57
CA GLN A 337 -14.70 -3.96 20.08
C GLN A 337 -13.42 -4.55 20.69
N LYS A 338 -12.31 -4.42 19.94
CA LYS A 338 -10.90 -4.24 20.36
C LYS A 338 -9.94 -4.53 19.20
N TYR A 339 -10.39 -5.30 18.21
CA TYR A 339 -9.67 -5.61 16.97
C TYR A 339 -10.68 -5.59 15.82
N ILE A 340 -10.45 -4.82 14.76
CA ILE A 340 -11.29 -4.97 13.56
C ILE A 340 -10.75 -6.17 12.80
N LEU A 341 -11.31 -7.34 13.11
CA LEU A 341 -11.17 -8.55 12.32
C LEU A 341 -12.46 -8.73 11.52
N ALA A 342 -12.41 -8.43 10.23
CA ALA A 342 -13.53 -8.69 9.34
C ALA A 342 -13.39 -10.12 8.78
N LYS A 343 -14.21 -11.04 9.30
CA LYS A 343 -14.40 -12.36 8.69
C LYS A 343 -15.50 -12.24 7.65
N THR A 344 -15.18 -12.54 6.41
CA THR A 344 -16.17 -12.60 5.33
C THR A 344 -16.29 -14.04 4.85
N SER A 345 -17.53 -14.51 4.73
CA SER A 345 -17.90 -15.79 4.12
C SER A 345 -19.01 -15.50 3.14
N CYS A 346 -18.83 -15.89 1.88
CA CYS A 346 -19.83 -15.71 0.84
C CYS A 346 -20.23 -17.08 0.29
N THR A 347 -21.54 -17.31 0.23
CA THR A 347 -22.18 -18.42 -0.50
C THR A 347 -23.23 -17.74 -1.38
N LEU A 348 -22.99 -17.69 -2.69
CA LEU A 348 -23.92 -17.13 -3.67
C LEU A 348 -24.90 -18.18 -4.18
#